data_AF-N0E4F8-F1
#
_entry.id   AF-N0E4F8-F1
#
_cell.length_a   1.000
_cell.length_b   1.000
_cell.length_c   1.000
_cell.angle_alpha   90.00
_cell.angle_beta   90.00
_cell.angle_gamma   90.00
#
_symmetry.space_group_name_H-M   'P 1'
#
loop_
_entity.id
_entity.type
_entity.pdbx_description
1 polymer ?
#
loop_
_entity_poly.entity_id
_entity_poly.type
_entity_poly.pdbx_seq_one_letter_code
_entity_poly.pdbx_strand_id
1 'polypeptide(L)'
;MVEHADGHRLLFAPTEVVADYVSTTYTFDEIRVEPVTVAGSHRWVVDSSSLRVEFTLGARMPLGRLLHATPRALSTRPAVTLLTDPVARILMRGVRTRGTAGGHRREYYAATDLHAITSLSGSIDGVDLGGLAPVDPPCRFGFSSTPRRPAVTSVTTTILVQPRSN
;
A
#
# COMPACT_ATOMS: atom_id res chain seq x y z
N MET A 1 -4.14 -0.59 6.51
CA MET A 1 -5.60 -0.48 6.29
C MET A 1 -6.09 -1.77 5.65
N VAL A 2 -7.32 -2.14 5.96
CA VAL A 2 -8.07 -3.24 5.34
C VAL A 2 -9.33 -2.66 4.71
N GLU A 3 -9.68 -3.08 3.49
CA GLU A 3 -10.98 -2.85 2.87
C GLU A 3 -11.76 -4.17 2.92
N HIS A 4 -12.91 -4.18 3.58
CA HIS A 4 -13.80 -5.34 3.66
C HIS A 4 -14.51 -5.57 2.31
N ALA A 5 -15.11 -6.75 2.14
CA ALA A 5 -15.81 -7.11 0.90
C ALA A 5 -16.99 -6.17 0.57
N ASP A 6 -17.58 -5.52 1.58
CA ASP A 6 -18.62 -4.50 1.43
C ASP A 6 -18.07 -3.10 1.09
N GLY A 7 -16.74 -2.93 1.11
CA GLY A 7 -16.06 -1.67 0.86
C GLY A 7 -15.75 -0.83 2.09
N HIS A 8 -16.05 -1.33 3.30
CA HIS A 8 -15.71 -0.63 4.53
C HIS A 8 -14.20 -0.58 4.75
N ARG A 9 -13.64 0.63 4.90
CA ARG A 9 -12.19 0.87 5.01
C ARG A 9 -11.80 1.15 6.45
N LEU A 10 -11.03 0.23 7.02
CA LEU A 10 -10.55 0.27 8.39
C LEU A 10 -9.05 0.58 8.45
N LEU A 11 -8.68 1.69 9.09
CA LEU A 11 -7.30 2.01 9.42
C LEU A 11 -6.92 1.48 10.80
N PHE A 12 -5.82 0.73 10.86
CA PHE A 12 -5.10 0.45 12.10
C PHE A 12 -3.92 1.41 12.21
N ALA A 13 -3.93 2.28 13.21
CA ALA A 13 -2.91 3.29 13.44
C ALA A 13 -2.20 3.04 14.78
N PRO A 14 -0.85 3.02 14.81
CA PRO A 14 -0.11 2.75 16.05
C PRO A 14 -0.26 3.85 17.11
N THR A 15 -0.58 5.08 16.69
CA THR A 15 -0.79 6.24 17.57
C THR A 15 -1.82 7.19 16.96
N GLU A 16 -2.40 8.07 17.79
CA GLU A 16 -3.30 9.14 17.33
C GLU A 16 -2.61 10.08 16.33
N VAL A 17 -1.34 10.42 16.57
CA VAL A 17 -0.55 11.27 15.65
C VAL A 17 -0.47 10.67 14.24
N VAL A 18 -0.30 9.35 14.15
CA VAL A 18 -0.31 8.66 12.84
C VAL A 18 -1.71 8.63 12.25
N ALA A 19 -2.74 8.36 13.06
CA ALA A 19 -4.13 8.38 12.61
C ALA A 19 -4.51 9.74 12.00
N ASP A 20 -4.23 10.83 12.72
CA ASP A 20 -4.51 12.19 12.27
C ASP A 20 -3.75 12.51 10.98
N TYR A 21 -2.45 12.22 10.95
CA TYR A 21 -1.62 12.49 9.77
C TYR A 21 -2.13 11.75 8.53
N VAL A 22 -2.39 10.45 8.64
CA VAL A 22 -2.86 9.63 7.51
C VAL A 22 -4.27 10.05 7.07
N SER A 23 -5.11 10.48 8.01
CA SER A 23 -6.47 10.96 7.74
C SER A 23 -6.52 12.32 7.03
N THR A 24 -5.44 13.11 7.07
CA THR A 24 -5.34 14.31 6.22
C THR A 24 -5.21 13.99 4.72
N THR A 25 -4.81 12.76 4.40
CA THR A 25 -4.53 12.30 3.03
C THR A 25 -5.64 11.37 2.52
N TYR A 26 -6.16 10.48 3.37
CA TYR A 26 -7.15 9.46 2.99
C TYR A 26 -8.35 9.46 3.92
N THR A 27 -9.51 9.09 3.38
CA THR A 27 -10.73 8.87 4.18
C THR A 27 -10.85 7.40 4.55
N PHE A 28 -11.15 7.14 5.82
CA PHE A 28 -11.46 5.83 6.37
C PHE A 28 -12.85 5.87 6.97
N ASP A 29 -13.55 4.75 6.92
CA ASP A 29 -14.88 4.59 7.49
C ASP A 29 -14.75 4.26 8.99
N GLU A 30 -13.66 3.61 9.38
CA GLU A 30 -13.28 3.36 10.77
C GLU A 30 -11.77 3.52 10.98
N ILE A 31 -11.39 4.01 12.16
CA ILE A 31 -9.99 4.13 12.60
C ILE A 31 -9.86 3.52 13.99
N ARG A 32 -8.93 2.57 14.12
CA ARG A 32 -8.53 1.97 15.40
C ARG A 32 -7.11 2.41 15.74
N VAL A 33 -6.97 3.04 16.90
CA VAL A 33 -5.66 3.38 17.46
C VAL A 33 -5.23 2.26 18.39
N GLU A 34 -4.31 1.44 17.93
CA GLU A 34 -3.78 0.28 18.67
C GLU A 34 -2.34 -0.01 18.21
N PRO A 35 -1.47 -0.57 19.08
CA PRO A 35 -0.11 -0.91 18.69
C PRO A 35 -0.11 -1.84 17.47
N VAL A 36 0.62 -1.45 16.43
CA VAL A 36 0.81 -2.28 15.22
C VAL A 36 2.27 -2.66 15.11
N THR A 37 2.54 -3.95 14.99
CA THR A 37 3.88 -4.48 14.74
C THR A 37 3.92 -5.20 13.40
N VAL A 38 5.07 -5.11 12.72
CA VAL A 38 5.34 -5.85 11.49
C VAL A 38 6.71 -6.49 11.64
N ALA A 39 6.77 -7.81 11.54
CA ALA A 39 8.01 -8.55 11.68
C ALA A 39 8.12 -9.64 10.60
N GLY A 40 9.35 -9.98 10.23
CA GLY A 40 9.64 -11.07 9.31
C GLY A 40 10.42 -10.67 8.07
N SER A 41 10.93 -11.67 7.36
CA SER A 41 11.67 -11.50 6.11
C SER A 41 10.97 -12.22 4.96
N HIS A 42 10.85 -13.55 5.04
CA HIS A 42 10.11 -14.37 4.08
C HIS A 42 8.66 -14.61 4.51
N ARG A 43 8.44 -14.86 5.81
CA ARG A 43 7.12 -14.97 6.43
C ARG A 43 6.91 -13.73 7.28
N TRP A 44 5.92 -12.94 6.94
CA TRP A 44 5.61 -11.68 7.63
C TRP A 44 4.44 -11.90 8.58
N VAL A 45 4.52 -11.27 9.73
CA VAL A 45 3.43 -11.17 10.72
C VAL A 45 3.13 -9.69 10.91
N VAL A 46 1.89 -9.31 10.68
CA VAL A 46 1.31 -8.01 11.05
C VAL A 46 0.38 -8.27 12.21
N ASP A 47 0.63 -7.62 13.35
CA ASP A 47 -0.06 -7.93 14.61
C ASP A 47 -0.45 -6.66 15.36
N SER A 48 -1.65 -6.70 15.94
CA SER A 48 -2.23 -5.71 16.84
C SER A 48 -3.25 -6.39 17.77
N SER A 49 -3.94 -5.62 18.61
CA SER A 49 -4.97 -6.16 19.50
C SER A 49 -6.16 -6.79 18.77
N SER A 50 -6.54 -6.25 17.62
CA SER A 50 -7.71 -6.74 16.86
C SER A 50 -7.38 -7.35 15.51
N LEU A 51 -6.15 -7.20 15.01
CA LEU A 51 -5.70 -7.74 13.73
C LEU A 51 -4.50 -8.67 13.91
N ARG A 52 -4.58 -9.85 13.31
CA ARG A 52 -3.41 -10.69 13.06
C ARG A 52 -3.43 -11.18 11.64
N VAL A 53 -2.42 -10.82 10.86
CA VAL A 53 -2.22 -11.31 9.50
C VAL A 53 -0.85 -11.92 9.38
N GLU A 54 -0.80 -13.08 8.77
CA GLU A 54 0.44 -13.72 8.41
C GLU A 54 0.42 -14.08 6.94
N PHE A 55 1.52 -13.78 6.25
CA PHE A 55 1.65 -14.12 4.84
C PHE A 55 3.08 -14.45 4.46
N THR A 56 3.23 -15.25 3.41
CA THR A 56 4.55 -15.66 2.89
C THR A 56 4.85 -14.96 1.57
N LEU A 57 6.04 -14.38 1.48
CA LEU A 57 6.58 -13.78 0.27
C LEU A 57 7.14 -14.85 -0.66
N GLY A 58 6.55 -15.01 -1.82
CA GLY A 58 7.12 -15.80 -2.91
C GLY A 58 8.26 -15.11 -3.66
N ALA A 59 8.54 -15.64 -4.84
CA ALA A 59 9.57 -15.11 -5.71
C ALA A 59 9.31 -13.66 -6.13
N ARG A 60 10.39 -12.93 -6.39
CA ARG A 60 10.36 -11.61 -7.03
C ARG A 60 9.70 -11.73 -8.40
N MET A 61 8.63 -10.96 -8.61
CA MET A 61 7.88 -10.95 -9.85
C MET A 61 8.70 -10.33 -10.99
N PRO A 62 8.38 -10.58 -12.28
CA PRO A 62 9.12 -10.00 -13.41
C PRO A 62 9.26 -8.48 -13.33
N LEU A 63 8.18 -7.77 -12.97
CA LEU A 63 8.23 -6.32 -12.73
C LEU A 63 9.14 -5.96 -11.55
N GLY A 64 9.11 -6.73 -10.46
CA GLY A 64 10.01 -6.53 -9.32
C GLY A 64 11.48 -6.61 -9.73
N ARG A 65 11.84 -7.54 -10.63
CA ARG A 65 13.23 -7.66 -11.14
C ARG A 65 13.65 -6.40 -11.92
N LEU A 66 12.76 -5.86 -12.75
CA LEU A 66 13.00 -4.63 -13.49
C LEU A 66 13.17 -3.43 -12.54
N LEU A 67 12.30 -3.32 -11.54
CA LEU A 67 12.37 -2.24 -10.54
C LEU A 67 13.65 -2.33 -9.71
N HIS A 68 14.03 -3.55 -9.29
CA HIS A 68 15.22 -3.79 -8.47
C HIS A 68 16.53 -3.49 -9.21
N ALA A 69 16.55 -3.64 -10.54
CA ALA A 69 17.69 -3.30 -11.37
C ALA A 69 17.93 -1.78 -11.47
N THR A 70 16.94 -0.96 -11.11
CA THR A 70 17.05 0.50 -11.17
C THR A 70 17.71 1.03 -9.87
N PRO A 71 18.82 1.78 -9.94
CA PRO A 71 19.48 2.30 -8.74
C PRO A 71 18.53 3.11 -7.87
N ARG A 72 18.52 2.83 -6.57
CA ARG A 72 17.56 3.43 -5.62
C ARG A 72 17.60 4.96 -5.61
N ALA A 73 18.78 5.55 -5.76
CA ALA A 73 18.98 7.00 -5.81
C ALA A 73 18.30 7.68 -7.02
N LEU A 74 18.05 6.92 -8.09
CA LEU A 74 17.30 7.37 -9.26
C LEU A 74 15.81 7.07 -9.08
N SER A 75 15.46 5.85 -8.68
CA SER A 75 14.06 5.42 -8.61
C SER A 75 13.22 6.19 -7.60
N THR A 76 13.81 6.71 -6.51
CA THR A 76 13.10 7.49 -5.49
C THR A 76 12.95 8.97 -5.81
N ARG A 77 13.50 9.46 -6.94
CA ARG A 77 13.30 10.86 -7.35
C ARG A 77 11.87 11.06 -7.84
N PRO A 78 11.13 12.08 -7.36
CA PRO A 78 9.77 12.36 -7.82
C PRO A 78 9.66 12.48 -9.34
N ALA A 79 10.66 13.04 -10.01
CA ALA A 79 10.71 13.17 -11.46
C ALA A 79 10.65 11.82 -12.21
N VAL A 80 11.18 10.74 -11.63
CA VAL A 80 11.18 9.41 -12.27
C VAL A 80 9.77 8.79 -12.30
N THR A 81 8.88 9.20 -11.39
CA THR A 81 7.47 8.77 -11.44
C THR A 81 6.73 9.27 -12.68
N LEU A 82 7.20 10.35 -13.34
CA LEU A 82 6.63 10.84 -14.59
C LEU A 82 6.75 9.81 -15.72
N LEU A 83 7.80 8.99 -15.68
CA LEU A 83 8.08 7.96 -16.67
C LEU A 83 7.45 6.61 -16.29
N THR A 84 7.34 6.31 -14.99
CA THR A 84 6.79 5.02 -14.54
C THR A 84 5.26 5.01 -14.44
N ASP A 85 4.59 6.15 -14.27
CA ASP A 85 3.12 6.23 -14.15
C ASP A 85 2.38 5.70 -15.39
N PRO A 86 2.74 6.08 -16.64
CA PRO A 86 2.10 5.53 -17.83
C PRO A 86 2.29 4.02 -17.96
N VAL A 87 3.49 3.53 -17.65
CA VAL A 87 3.82 2.09 -17.70
C VAL A 87 3.03 1.32 -16.65
N ALA A 88 2.94 1.84 -15.42
CA ALA A 88 2.14 1.24 -14.35
C ALA A 88 0.65 1.18 -14.73
N ARG A 89 0.10 2.23 -15.34
CA ARG A 89 -1.30 2.26 -15.80
C ARG A 89 -1.60 1.22 -16.86
N ILE A 90 -0.66 1.00 -17.79
CA ILE A 90 -0.81 0.03 -18.87
C ILE A 90 -0.70 -1.40 -18.34
N LEU A 91 0.31 -1.67 -17.51
CA LEU A 91 0.62 -3.02 -17.04
C LEU A 91 -0.28 -3.48 -15.89
N MET A 92 -0.81 -2.54 -15.09
CA MET A 92 -1.57 -2.85 -13.88
C MET A 92 -2.78 -1.93 -13.76
N ARG A 93 -3.96 -2.46 -14.14
CA ARG A 93 -5.24 -1.74 -14.00
C ARG A 93 -5.41 -1.31 -12.53
N GLY A 94 -5.69 -0.02 -12.33
CA GLY A 94 -5.87 0.58 -11.00
C GLY A 94 -4.60 1.12 -10.33
N VAL A 95 -3.39 0.77 -10.81
CA VAL A 95 -2.15 1.30 -10.23
C VAL A 95 -1.81 2.66 -10.81
N ARG A 96 -1.34 3.57 -9.95
CA ARG A 96 -0.84 4.91 -10.26
C ARG A 96 0.42 5.16 -9.45
N THR A 97 1.41 5.83 -10.02
CA THR A 97 2.65 6.20 -9.28
C THR A 97 2.70 7.68 -8.91
N ARG A 98 1.69 8.46 -9.31
CA ARG A 98 1.50 9.84 -8.89
C ARG A 98 0.02 10.24 -8.84
N GLY A 99 -0.32 11.12 -7.90
CA GLY A 99 -1.68 11.62 -7.75
C GLY A 99 -1.77 12.76 -6.74
N THR A 100 -2.92 13.43 -6.71
CA THR A 100 -3.24 14.35 -5.62
C THR A 100 -3.79 13.54 -4.45
N ALA A 101 -3.16 13.65 -3.30
CA ALA A 101 -3.88 13.47 -2.05
C ALA A 101 -4.56 14.80 -1.72
N GLY A 102 -5.70 14.80 -1.03
CA GLY A 102 -6.40 16.04 -0.68
C GLY A 102 -5.50 17.09 0.01
N GLY A 103 -5.97 18.33 0.10
CA GLY A 103 -5.30 19.37 0.91
C GLY A 103 -3.96 19.89 0.34
N HIS A 104 -3.87 20.13 -0.97
CA HIS A 104 -2.69 20.69 -1.65
C HIS A 104 -1.44 19.79 -1.59
N ARG A 105 -1.62 18.48 -1.43
CA ARG A 105 -0.51 17.51 -1.38
C ARG A 105 -0.39 16.75 -2.69
N ARG A 106 0.83 16.66 -3.19
CA ARG A 106 1.18 15.83 -4.35
C ARG A 106 1.98 14.64 -3.87
N GLU A 107 1.49 13.44 -4.17
CA GLU A 107 2.13 12.20 -3.77
C GLU A 107 2.77 11.50 -4.97
N TYR A 108 3.94 10.93 -4.71
CA TYR A 108 4.75 10.18 -5.65
C TYR A 108 5.14 8.85 -5.02
N TYR A 109 4.78 7.75 -5.70
CA TYR A 109 5.09 6.39 -5.28
C TYR A 109 6.18 5.81 -6.16
N ALA A 110 7.39 5.75 -5.62
CA ALA A 110 8.52 5.10 -6.25
C ALA A 110 8.59 3.63 -5.81
N ALA A 111 7.96 2.73 -6.59
CA ALA A 111 8.10 1.30 -6.38
C ALA A 111 9.52 0.84 -6.76
N THR A 112 10.15 0.03 -5.91
CA THR A 112 11.54 -0.45 -6.09
C THR A 112 11.66 -1.96 -6.09
N ASP A 113 10.64 -2.68 -5.63
CA ASP A 113 10.60 -4.14 -5.66
C ASP A 113 9.16 -4.65 -5.62
N LEU A 114 8.93 -5.87 -6.07
CA LEU A 114 7.63 -6.53 -6.07
C LEU A 114 7.79 -8.05 -5.92
N HIS A 115 7.23 -8.59 -4.85
CA HIS A 115 7.21 -10.02 -4.55
C HIS A 115 5.78 -10.55 -4.50
N ALA A 116 5.54 -11.74 -5.04
CA ALA A 116 4.24 -12.38 -4.91
C ALA A 116 3.95 -12.74 -3.45
N ILE A 117 2.68 -12.73 -3.04
CA ILE A 117 2.25 -13.42 -1.82
C ILE A 117 1.79 -14.82 -2.22
N THR A 118 2.24 -15.85 -1.51
CA THR A 118 1.95 -17.26 -1.83
C THR A 118 1.07 -17.95 -0.81
N SER A 119 0.98 -17.41 0.40
CA SER A 119 0.03 -17.83 1.42
C SER A 119 -0.39 -16.62 2.25
N LEU A 120 -1.61 -16.67 2.77
CA LEU A 120 -2.15 -15.70 3.71
C LEU A 120 -3.10 -16.43 4.66
N SER A 121 -3.04 -16.07 5.93
CA SER A 121 -3.99 -16.42 6.96
C SER A 121 -4.10 -15.27 7.95
N GLY A 122 -5.26 -15.08 8.56
CA GLY A 122 -5.39 -14.04 9.56
C GLY A 122 -6.83 -13.82 9.97
N SER A 123 -7.01 -12.93 10.94
CA SER A 123 -8.31 -12.57 11.46
C SER A 123 -8.38 -11.10 11.87
N ILE A 124 -9.58 -10.54 11.80
CA ILE A 124 -9.96 -9.26 12.42
C ILE A 124 -11.06 -9.54 13.44
N ASP A 125 -10.89 -9.10 14.68
CA ASP A 125 -11.86 -9.32 15.77
C ASP A 125 -12.23 -10.82 15.94
N GLY A 126 -11.26 -11.71 15.70
CA GLY A 126 -11.47 -13.16 15.71
C GLY A 126 -12.20 -13.73 14.49
N VAL A 127 -12.62 -12.88 13.54
CA VAL A 127 -13.24 -13.30 12.27
C VAL A 127 -12.16 -13.57 11.23
N ASP A 128 -12.18 -14.77 10.65
CA ASP A 128 -11.22 -15.21 9.63
C ASP A 128 -11.29 -14.35 8.36
N LEU A 129 -10.13 -14.01 7.80
CA LEU A 129 -10.00 -13.19 6.57
C LEU A 129 -10.26 -13.99 5.28
N GLY A 130 -10.40 -15.31 5.37
CA GLY A 130 -10.48 -16.21 4.24
C GLY A 130 -9.12 -16.52 3.62
N GLY A 131 -9.17 -17.27 2.51
CA GLY A 131 -7.98 -17.68 1.77
C GLY A 131 -7.45 -16.58 0.84
N LEU A 132 -6.18 -16.74 0.45
CA LEU A 132 -5.55 -15.88 -0.55
C LEU A 132 -6.31 -15.91 -1.88
N ALA A 133 -6.83 -14.76 -2.32
CA ALA A 133 -7.58 -14.61 -3.56
C ALA A 133 -7.08 -13.40 -4.38
N PRO A 134 -7.35 -13.34 -5.69
CA PRO A 134 -7.11 -12.14 -6.47
C PRO A 134 -7.84 -10.92 -5.89
N VAL A 135 -7.17 -9.75 -5.90
CA VAL A 135 -7.76 -8.47 -5.51
C VAL A 135 -8.69 -7.99 -6.62
N ASP A 136 -9.99 -8.16 -6.41
CA ASP A 136 -11.05 -7.81 -7.36
C ASP A 136 -12.37 -7.56 -6.60
N PRO A 137 -12.99 -6.36 -6.69
CA PRO A 137 -12.53 -5.19 -7.46
C PRO A 137 -11.23 -4.59 -6.89
N PRO A 138 -10.53 -3.72 -7.66
CA PRO A 138 -9.39 -2.99 -7.13
C PRO A 138 -9.76 -2.22 -5.87
N CYS A 139 -8.94 -2.30 -4.83
CA CYS A 139 -9.12 -1.52 -3.59
C CYS A 139 -9.24 -0.03 -3.92
N ARG A 140 -10.16 0.64 -3.25
CA ARG A 140 -10.46 2.07 -3.40
C ARG A 140 -9.76 2.85 -2.30
N PHE A 141 -8.43 2.87 -2.39
CA PHE A 141 -7.59 3.59 -1.45
C PHE A 141 -6.73 4.65 -2.15
N GLY A 142 -6.85 5.90 -1.71
CA GLY A 142 -6.12 7.00 -2.31
C GLY A 142 -6.32 7.07 -3.83
N PHE A 143 -5.26 7.38 -4.56
CA PHE A 143 -5.29 7.48 -6.02
C PHE A 143 -4.78 6.22 -6.74
N SER A 144 -4.32 5.20 -6.02
CA SER A 144 -3.73 3.97 -6.60
C SER A 144 -4.18 2.74 -5.85
N SER A 145 -4.44 1.66 -6.58
CA SER A 145 -4.68 0.34 -6.02
C SER A 145 -3.42 -0.54 -6.04
N THR A 146 -3.58 -1.80 -5.65
CA THR A 146 -2.57 -2.87 -5.74
C THR A 146 -2.76 -3.70 -7.01
N PRO A 147 -1.77 -4.52 -7.41
CA PRO A 147 -1.96 -5.48 -8.48
C PRO A 147 -3.05 -6.51 -8.13
N ARG A 148 -3.82 -6.96 -9.13
CA ARG A 148 -4.84 -8.02 -8.96
C ARG A 148 -4.26 -9.31 -8.37
N ARG A 149 -3.02 -9.66 -8.69
CA ARG A 149 -2.33 -10.78 -8.05
C ARG A 149 -1.74 -10.29 -6.71
N PRO A 150 -2.07 -10.94 -5.57
CA PRO A 150 -1.53 -10.56 -4.27
C PRO A 150 -0.02 -10.47 -4.25
N ALA A 151 0.51 -9.35 -3.77
CA ALA A 151 1.93 -9.04 -3.81
C ALA A 151 2.29 -8.00 -2.73
N VAL A 152 3.55 -8.02 -2.31
CA VAL A 152 4.18 -6.96 -1.51
C VAL A 152 5.04 -6.11 -2.40
N THR A 153 4.80 -4.81 -2.39
CA THR A 153 5.55 -3.80 -3.13
C THR A 153 6.42 -3.02 -2.16
N SER A 154 7.73 -2.96 -2.40
CA SER A 154 8.57 -1.97 -1.72
C SER A 154 8.39 -0.63 -2.42
N VAL A 155 7.96 0.39 -1.69
CA VAL A 155 7.66 1.71 -2.23
C VAL A 155 8.26 2.79 -1.35
N THR A 156 8.83 3.81 -1.98
CA THR A 156 9.15 5.08 -1.31
C THR A 156 8.10 6.11 -1.69
N THR A 157 7.43 6.66 -0.70
CA THR A 157 6.44 7.73 -0.89
C THR A 157 7.09 9.09 -0.64
N THR A 158 6.99 10.00 -1.61
CA THR A 158 7.32 11.42 -1.40
C THR A 158 6.06 12.25 -1.45
N ILE A 159 5.83 13.03 -0.40
CA ILE A 159 4.69 13.94 -0.28
C ILE A 159 5.23 15.37 -0.39
N LEU A 160 4.86 16.07 -1.46
CA LEU A 160 5.14 17.49 -1.62
C LEU A 160 3.92 18.28 -1.16
N VAL A 161 4.10 19.12 -0.14
CA VAL A 161 3.10 20.08 0.31
C VAL A 161 3.25 21.34 -0.53
N GLN A 162 2.23 21.68 -1.33
CA GLN A 162 2.23 22.93 -2.07
C GLN A 162 1.84 24.09 -1.15
N PRO A 163 2.47 25.28 -1.29
CA PRO A 163 2.04 26.47 -0.58
C PRO A 163 0.57 26.77 -0.91
N ARG A 164 -0.21 27.20 0.09
CA ARG A 164 -1.55 27.75 -0.18
C ARG A 164 -1.35 29.02 -1.00
N SER A 165 -1.92 29.08 -2.20
CA SER A 165 -2.08 30.35 -2.91
C SER A 165 -2.98 31.23 -2.03
N ASN A 166 -2.40 32.30 -1.50
CA ASN A 166 -3.09 33.34 -0.75
C ASN A 166 -4.01 34.14 -1.67
#